data_AF-A0A6H2A0U9-F1
#
_entry.id   AF-A0A6H2A0U9-F1
#
_cell.length_a   1.000
_cell.length_b   1.000
_cell.length_c   1.000
_cell.angle_alpha   90.00
_cell.angle_beta   90.00
_cell.angle_gamma   90.00
#
_symmetry.space_group_name_H-M   'P 1'
#
loop_
_entity.id
_entity.type
_entity.pdbx_description
1 polymer ?
#
loop_
_entity_poly.entity_id
_entity_poly.type
_entity_poly.pdbx_seq_one_letter_code
_entity_poly.pdbx_strand_id
1 'polypeptide(L)'
;MTDFIGFPKIARLSREVIISEKIDGTCGVIFIGEDGEFLIGSRTRWITPEQDNYGFARWAMEHKEDLLKLGPGRHFGEFWGSGIQRGYGLPKGEKRFSLFNTIRWCLHGKKPQQIPTGDPRIVKTQDVLPACCSLVPVLYRGFFDTNAVDQCLNILKNNGSFASPGFTKPEGVVVYHIAGNVAFKKTIEKDSEYKGKEKEV
;
A
#
# COMPACT_ATOMS: atom_id res chain seq x y z
N MET A 1 10.15 33.93 -20.69
CA MET A 1 11.36 33.18 -20.30
C MET A 1 10.90 31.86 -19.76
N THR A 2 11.45 30.75 -20.25
CA THR A 2 11.12 29.41 -19.76
C THR A 2 12.04 29.12 -18.57
N ASP A 3 11.48 28.69 -17.44
CA ASP A 3 12.29 28.30 -16.28
C ASP A 3 13.20 27.12 -16.65
N PHE A 4 14.46 27.17 -16.20
CA PHE A 4 15.38 26.05 -16.36
C PHE A 4 14.92 24.88 -15.50
N ILE A 5 14.68 23.73 -16.12
CA ILE A 5 14.34 22.47 -15.43
C ILE A 5 15.57 21.56 -15.48
N GLY A 6 16.22 21.36 -14.33
CA GLY A 6 17.37 20.46 -14.21
C GLY A 6 16.99 18.98 -14.33
N PHE A 7 17.93 18.15 -14.81
CA PHE A 7 17.74 16.71 -14.84
C PHE A 7 17.66 16.11 -13.42
N PRO A 8 16.71 15.21 -13.13
CA PRO A 8 16.56 14.65 -11.79
C PRO A 8 17.74 13.74 -11.40
N LYS A 9 17.96 13.57 -10.09
CA LYS A 9 18.95 12.62 -9.59
C LYS A 9 18.56 11.19 -9.96
N ILE A 10 19.56 10.38 -10.33
CA ILE A 10 19.39 8.95 -10.63
C ILE A 10 19.72 8.13 -9.38
N ALA A 11 18.76 7.35 -8.89
CA ALA A 11 18.97 6.45 -7.77
C ALA A 11 19.78 5.21 -8.20
N ARG A 12 20.61 4.69 -7.29
CA ARG A 12 21.36 3.43 -7.51
C ARG A 12 20.41 2.24 -7.38
N LEU A 13 20.43 1.30 -8.34
CA LEU A 13 19.53 0.14 -8.39
C LEU A 13 19.81 -0.91 -7.29
N SER A 14 21.08 -1.19 -6.99
CA SER A 14 21.45 -2.20 -5.97
C SER A 14 21.32 -1.61 -4.57
N ARG A 15 20.08 -1.35 -4.15
CA ARG A 15 19.72 -0.81 -2.83
C ARG A 15 18.59 -1.62 -2.23
N GLU A 16 18.30 -1.35 -0.97
CA GLU A 16 17.24 -2.03 -0.24
C GLU A 16 15.87 -1.78 -0.87
N VAL A 17 15.09 -2.85 -0.99
CA VAL A 17 13.71 -2.86 -1.44
C VAL A 17 12.83 -3.57 -0.42
N ILE A 18 11.56 -3.23 -0.45
CA ILE A 18 10.51 -3.95 0.26
C ILE A 18 9.56 -4.52 -0.79
N ILE A 19 9.38 -5.83 -0.75
CA ILE A 19 8.45 -6.54 -1.62
C ILE A 19 7.24 -6.91 -0.77
N SER A 20 6.08 -6.36 -1.11
CA SER A 20 4.82 -6.66 -0.44
C SER A 20 3.86 -7.35 -1.39
N GLU A 21 2.88 -8.07 -0.84
CA GLU A 21 1.74 -8.52 -1.63
C GLU A 21 1.03 -7.31 -2.26
N LYS A 22 0.74 -7.40 -3.56
CA LYS A 22 -0.15 -6.48 -4.25
C LYS A 22 -1.58 -6.92 -4.00
N ILE A 23 -2.31 -6.11 -3.25
CA ILE A 23 -3.73 -6.31 -3.00
C ILE A 23 -4.53 -5.67 -4.15
N ASP A 24 -5.48 -6.41 -4.70
CA ASP A 24 -6.38 -5.96 -5.77
C ASP A 24 -7.68 -5.40 -5.17
N GLY A 25 -7.71 -4.10 -4.91
CA GLY A 25 -8.86 -3.38 -4.39
C GLY A 25 -9.03 -2.04 -5.09
N THR A 26 -9.11 -0.97 -4.31
CA THR A 26 -9.08 0.40 -4.80
C THR A 26 -8.15 1.24 -3.92
N CYS A 27 -7.41 2.17 -4.53
CA CYS A 27 -6.52 3.06 -3.79
C CYS A 27 -7.36 4.01 -2.92
N GLY A 28 -7.03 4.07 -1.63
CA GLY A 28 -7.60 4.98 -0.65
C GLY A 28 -6.56 5.93 -0.08
N VAL A 29 -6.96 7.16 0.17
CA VAL A 29 -6.16 8.22 0.78
C VAL A 29 -6.90 8.79 1.99
N ILE A 30 -6.24 8.80 3.14
CA ILE A 30 -6.66 9.58 4.30
C ILE A 30 -5.68 10.74 4.46
N PHE A 31 -6.17 11.97 4.41
CA PHE A 31 -5.38 13.16 4.68
C PHE A 31 -5.81 13.79 6.00
N ILE A 32 -4.82 14.11 6.82
CA ILE A 32 -5.00 14.78 8.11
C ILE A 32 -4.17 16.06 8.08
N GLY A 33 -4.84 17.21 8.19
CA GLY A 33 -4.20 18.51 8.34
C GLY A 33 -3.62 18.72 9.74
N GLU A 34 -2.67 19.63 9.87
CA GLU A 34 -2.11 20.04 11.17
C GLU A 34 -3.17 20.69 12.09
N ASP A 35 -4.22 21.25 11.49
CA ASP A 35 -5.38 21.89 12.14
C ASP A 35 -6.54 20.91 12.42
N GLY A 36 -6.36 19.62 12.12
CA GLY A 36 -7.40 18.60 12.27
C GLY A 36 -8.32 18.46 11.06
N GLU A 37 -8.02 19.09 9.92
CA GLU A 37 -8.70 18.80 8.66
C GLU A 37 -8.64 17.28 8.37
N PHE A 38 -9.76 16.70 7.93
CA PHE A 38 -9.86 15.28 7.62
C PHE A 38 -10.49 15.07 6.25
N LEU A 39 -9.70 14.70 5.25
CA LEU A 39 -10.15 14.47 3.88
C LEU A 39 -9.95 13.02 3.48
N ILE A 40 -10.88 12.51 2.68
CA ILE A 40 -10.86 11.14 2.17
C ILE A 40 -10.77 11.20 0.64
N GLY A 41 -9.85 10.44 0.06
CA GLY A 41 -9.58 10.43 -1.37
C GLY A 41 -9.49 9.03 -1.97
N SER A 42 -9.72 8.97 -3.29
CA SER A 42 -9.28 7.86 -4.13
C SER A 42 -7.88 8.16 -4.70
N ARG A 43 -7.43 7.40 -5.70
CA ARG A 43 -6.16 7.67 -6.38
C ARG A 43 -6.08 9.08 -7.00
N THR A 44 -7.19 9.61 -7.50
CA THR A 44 -7.19 10.78 -8.40
C THR A 44 -8.08 11.92 -7.95
N ARG A 45 -8.89 11.75 -6.89
CA ARG A 45 -9.83 12.78 -6.42
C ARG A 45 -10.18 12.61 -4.94
N TRP A 46 -10.61 13.68 -4.31
CA TRP A 46 -11.34 13.62 -3.04
C TRP A 46 -12.73 13.00 -3.25
N ILE A 47 -13.25 12.33 -2.22
CA ILE A 47 -14.53 11.62 -2.24
C ILE A 47 -15.31 11.91 -0.95
N THR A 48 -16.62 11.74 -1.00
CA THR A 48 -17.52 11.90 0.17
C THR A 48 -18.42 10.67 0.30
N PRO A 49 -19.12 10.47 1.42
CA PRO A 49 -20.10 9.37 1.55
C PRO A 49 -21.21 9.38 0.50
N GLU A 50 -21.53 10.55 -0.09
CA GLU A 50 -22.50 10.73 -1.18
C GLU A 50 -21.86 10.44 -2.55
N GLN A 51 -20.58 10.78 -2.72
CA GLN A 51 -19.79 10.53 -3.93
C GLN A 51 -18.66 9.54 -3.63
N ASP A 52 -19.06 8.32 -3.26
CA ASP A 52 -18.17 7.32 -2.68
C ASP A 52 -17.35 6.54 -3.73
N ASN A 53 -16.36 5.79 -3.26
CA ASN A 53 -15.55 4.82 -3.98
C ASN A 53 -15.65 3.46 -3.25
N TYR A 54 -16.63 2.64 -3.62
CA TYR A 54 -16.91 1.31 -3.04
C TYR A 54 -17.24 1.29 -1.54
N GLY A 55 -17.69 2.41 -0.96
CA GLY A 55 -17.96 2.55 0.47
C GLY A 55 -16.74 2.97 1.30
N PHE A 56 -15.62 3.33 0.68
CA PHE A 56 -14.42 3.78 1.39
C PHE A 56 -14.66 5.09 2.16
N ALA A 57 -15.36 6.05 1.56
CA ALA A 57 -15.58 7.34 2.21
C ALA A 57 -16.47 7.18 3.45
N ARG A 58 -17.57 6.43 3.31
CA ARG A 58 -18.43 6.06 4.43
C ARG A 58 -17.67 5.31 5.53
N TRP A 59 -16.93 4.27 5.16
CA TRP A 59 -16.11 3.49 6.10
C TRP A 59 -15.11 4.37 6.85
N ALA A 60 -14.42 5.28 6.17
CA ALA A 60 -13.45 6.16 6.79
C ALA A 60 -14.11 7.18 7.74
N MET A 61 -15.31 7.67 7.43
CA MET A 61 -16.07 8.53 8.34
C MET A 61 -16.52 7.78 9.60
N GLU A 62 -16.94 6.51 9.47
CA GLU A 62 -17.30 5.65 10.60
C GLU A 62 -16.11 5.34 11.52
N HIS A 63 -14.88 5.33 10.98
CA HIS A 63 -13.64 5.06 11.72
C HIS A 63 -12.80 6.32 11.96
N LYS A 64 -13.37 7.52 11.80
CA LYS A 64 -12.63 8.79 11.81
C LYS A 64 -11.78 8.98 13.07
N GLU A 65 -12.34 8.68 14.23
CA GLU A 65 -11.63 8.84 15.52
C GLU A 65 -10.36 7.98 15.61
N ASP A 66 -10.42 6.74 15.11
CA ASP A 66 -9.27 5.86 15.06
C ASP A 66 -8.28 6.29 13.96
N LEU A 67 -8.78 6.73 12.80
CA LEU A 67 -7.94 7.18 11.70
C LEU A 67 -7.18 8.46 12.02
N LEU A 68 -7.73 9.37 12.84
CA LEU A 68 -7.01 10.56 13.31
C LEU A 68 -5.72 10.23 14.08
N LYS A 69 -5.64 9.03 14.68
CA LYS A 69 -4.42 8.55 15.38
C LYS A 69 -3.27 8.26 14.42
N LEU A 70 -3.50 8.23 13.09
CA LEU A 70 -2.43 8.21 12.09
C LEU A 70 -1.57 9.51 12.11
N GLY A 71 -2.11 10.57 12.70
CA GLY A 71 -1.48 11.89 12.81
C GLY A 71 -1.43 12.65 11.47
N PRO A 72 -0.96 13.91 11.48
CA PRO A 72 -0.89 14.75 10.29
C PRO A 72 -0.14 14.10 9.13
N GLY A 73 -0.62 14.36 7.91
CA GLY A 73 -0.03 13.90 6.66
C GLY A 73 -0.99 13.15 5.72
N ARG A 74 -0.43 12.58 4.66
CA ARG A 74 -1.15 11.77 3.66
C ARG A 74 -0.84 10.30 3.87
N HIS A 75 -1.88 9.52 4.11
CA HIS A 75 -1.79 8.09 4.39
C HIS A 75 -2.43 7.31 3.26
N PHE A 76 -1.60 6.66 2.45
CA PHE A 76 -2.02 5.88 1.30
C PHE A 76 -2.13 4.40 1.66
N GLY A 77 -3.21 3.76 1.21
CA GLY A 77 -3.41 2.33 1.36
C GLY A 77 -4.35 1.76 0.30
N GLU A 78 -4.53 0.45 0.35
CA GLU A 78 -5.53 -0.24 -0.44
C GLU A 78 -6.79 -0.43 0.40
N PHE A 79 -7.94 -0.04 -0.14
CA PHE A 79 -9.24 -0.43 0.38
C PHE A 79 -9.76 -1.62 -0.42
N TRP A 80 -10.02 -2.74 0.26
CA TRP A 80 -10.25 -4.03 -0.40
C TRP A 80 -11.21 -4.92 0.41
N GLY A 81 -11.76 -5.93 -0.24
CA GLY A 81 -12.67 -6.89 0.39
C GLY A 81 -13.95 -7.10 -0.41
N SER A 82 -14.99 -7.61 0.27
CA SER A 82 -16.25 -8.01 -0.36
C SER A 82 -16.84 -6.91 -1.23
N GLY A 83 -17.09 -7.24 -2.51
CA GLY A 83 -17.64 -6.30 -3.50
C GLY A 83 -16.62 -5.36 -4.14
N ILE A 84 -15.32 -5.57 -3.93
CA ILE A 84 -14.24 -4.78 -4.54
C ILE A 84 -13.27 -5.72 -5.27
N GLN A 85 -13.16 -5.59 -6.59
CA GLN A 85 -12.25 -6.37 -7.45
C GLN A 85 -12.23 -7.87 -7.11
N ARG A 86 -11.09 -8.42 -6.66
CA ARG A 86 -10.92 -9.85 -6.34
C ARG A 86 -11.72 -10.31 -5.11
N GLY A 87 -12.24 -9.39 -4.29
CA GLY A 87 -13.06 -9.68 -3.12
C GLY A 87 -12.33 -10.36 -1.95
N TYR A 88 -11.25 -11.09 -2.25
CA TYR A 88 -10.38 -11.84 -1.33
C TYR A 88 -11.13 -12.85 -0.45
N GLY A 89 -12.30 -13.30 -0.88
CA GLY A 89 -13.13 -14.26 -0.14
C GLY A 89 -13.68 -13.74 1.19
N LEU A 90 -13.63 -12.42 1.44
CA LEU A 90 -14.10 -11.85 2.70
C LEU A 90 -15.63 -11.92 2.78
N PRO A 91 -16.21 -12.46 3.86
CA PRO A 91 -17.66 -12.68 3.97
C PRO A 91 -18.41 -11.37 4.29
N LYS A 92 -19.73 -11.38 4.04
CA LYS A 92 -20.69 -10.42 4.62
C LYS A 92 -20.33 -8.93 4.44
N GLY A 93 -19.79 -8.54 3.29
CA GLY A 93 -19.47 -7.12 3.06
C GLY A 93 -18.24 -6.63 3.81
N GLU A 94 -17.45 -7.52 4.45
CA GLU A 94 -16.22 -7.15 5.15
C GLU A 94 -15.23 -6.48 4.18
N LYS A 95 -14.73 -5.32 4.60
CA LYS A 95 -13.75 -4.51 3.89
C LYS A 95 -12.65 -4.09 4.86
N ARG A 96 -11.45 -3.96 4.33
CA ARG A 96 -10.23 -3.63 5.09
C ARG A 96 -9.49 -2.49 4.41
N PHE A 97 -8.77 -1.71 5.20
CA PHE A 97 -7.86 -0.68 4.70
C PHE A 97 -6.43 -1.03 5.12
N SER A 98 -5.58 -1.34 4.14
CA SER A 98 -4.20 -1.75 4.34
C SER A 98 -3.23 -0.67 3.86
N LEU A 99 -2.50 -0.04 4.78
CA LEU A 99 -1.54 1.02 4.47
C LEU A 99 -0.31 0.47 3.72
N PHE A 100 0.23 1.27 2.80
CA PHE A 100 1.40 0.89 2.00
C PHE A 100 2.74 1.14 2.68
N ASN A 101 2.80 2.09 3.63
CA ASN A 101 4.06 2.51 4.26
C ASN A 101 4.46 1.56 5.41
N THR A 102 4.97 0.40 5.05
CA THR A 102 5.43 -0.64 5.99
C THR A 102 6.75 -0.28 6.69
N ILE A 103 7.44 0.76 6.25
CA ILE A 103 8.61 1.31 6.96
C ILE A 103 8.15 2.09 8.19
N ARG A 104 7.17 2.98 8.02
CA ARG A 104 6.68 3.85 9.10
C ARG A 104 5.92 3.06 10.16
N TRP A 105 5.10 2.11 9.75
CA TRP A 105 4.10 1.52 10.63
C TRP A 105 4.43 0.08 11.02
N CYS A 106 4.08 -0.29 12.26
CA CYS A 106 3.93 -1.67 12.70
C CYS A 106 2.46 -1.97 13.03
N LEU A 107 2.05 -3.24 12.97
CA LEU A 107 0.66 -3.63 13.24
C LEU A 107 0.24 -3.27 14.67
N HIS A 108 -1.06 -3.02 14.85
CA HIS A 108 -1.65 -2.78 16.16
C HIS A 108 -1.27 -3.88 17.17
N GLY A 109 -0.88 -3.47 18.38
CA GLY A 109 -0.45 -4.38 19.45
C GLY A 109 0.92 -5.05 19.23
N LYS A 110 1.65 -4.73 18.15
CA LYS A 110 3.03 -5.18 17.95
C LYS A 110 4.02 -4.14 18.48
N LYS A 111 5.17 -4.60 18.95
CA LYS A 111 6.26 -3.75 19.41
C LYS A 111 6.89 -3.03 18.20
N PRO A 112 6.95 -1.70 18.19
CA PRO A 112 7.66 -0.96 17.15
C PRO A 112 9.12 -1.38 17.01
N GLN A 113 9.58 -1.49 15.77
CA GLN A 113 10.99 -1.74 15.46
C GLN A 113 11.71 -0.42 15.13
N GLN A 114 13.03 -0.40 15.28
CA GLN A 114 13.83 0.73 14.83
C GLN A 114 13.86 0.79 13.31
N ILE A 115 13.69 1.99 12.77
CA ILE A 115 13.82 2.28 11.36
C ILE A 115 15.30 2.58 11.11
N PRO A 116 15.99 1.83 10.23
CA PRO A 116 17.36 2.14 9.88
C PRO A 116 17.47 3.56 9.33
N THR A 117 18.40 4.33 9.90
CA THR A 117 18.75 5.68 9.45
C THR A 117 20.18 5.66 8.94
N GLY A 118 20.50 6.54 7.98
CA GLY A 118 21.87 6.70 7.49
C GLY A 118 22.81 7.36 8.51
N ASP A 119 22.26 7.88 9.62
CA ASP A 119 22.99 8.53 10.68
C ASP A 119 22.74 7.77 12.00
N PRO A 120 23.74 7.09 12.58
CA PRO A 120 23.57 6.26 13.76
C PRO A 120 23.13 7.05 15.01
N ARG A 121 23.22 8.39 14.98
CA ARG A 121 22.76 9.27 16.07
C ARG A 121 21.24 9.47 16.05
N ILE A 122 20.59 9.22 14.91
CA ILE A 122 19.15 9.39 14.74
C ILE A 122 18.48 8.05 15.04
N VAL A 123 17.89 7.94 16.24
CA VAL A 123 17.02 6.82 16.59
C VAL A 123 15.60 7.17 16.16
N LYS A 124 15.11 6.43 15.16
CA LYS A 124 13.71 6.50 14.74
C LYS A 124 13.08 5.13 14.92
N THR A 125 11.87 5.09 15.45
CA THR A 125 11.09 3.85 15.57
C THR A 125 9.84 3.92 14.70
N GLN A 126 9.27 2.77 14.42
CA GLN A 126 7.94 2.68 13.82
C GLN A 126 6.88 3.30 14.73
N ASP A 127 5.80 3.76 14.12
CA ASP A 127 4.56 4.10 14.78
C ASP A 127 3.67 2.84 14.87
N VAL A 128 2.77 2.78 15.85
CA VAL A 128 1.79 1.69 15.97
C VAL A 128 0.53 2.08 15.19
N LEU A 129 0.08 1.20 14.29
CA LEU A 129 -1.14 1.40 13.52
C LEU A 129 -2.39 1.46 14.42
N PRO A 130 -3.40 2.27 14.08
CA PRO A 130 -4.74 2.14 14.65
C PRO A 130 -5.34 0.77 14.34
N ALA A 131 -6.17 0.26 15.25
CA ALA A 131 -6.74 -1.09 15.15
C ALA A 131 -7.67 -1.29 13.94
N CYS A 132 -8.27 -0.21 13.42
CA CYS A 132 -9.13 -0.23 12.24
C CYS A 132 -8.36 -0.43 10.92
N CYS A 133 -7.04 -0.27 10.93
CA CYS A 133 -6.20 -0.43 9.75
C CYS A 133 -5.39 -1.73 9.80
N SER A 134 -4.84 -2.10 8.65
CA SER A 134 -3.78 -3.12 8.56
C SER A 134 -2.64 -2.63 7.66
N LEU A 135 -1.68 -3.50 7.36
CA LEU A 135 -0.58 -3.23 6.44
C LEU A 135 -0.62 -4.25 5.31
N VAL A 136 -0.18 -3.85 4.12
CA VAL A 136 0.10 -4.81 3.05
C VAL A 136 1.16 -5.81 3.55
N PRO A 137 0.97 -7.13 3.38
CA PRO A 137 1.94 -8.11 3.84
C PRO A 137 3.30 -7.92 3.20
N VAL A 138 4.36 -7.79 4.00
CA VAL A 138 5.74 -7.80 3.51
C VAL A 138 6.19 -9.23 3.31
N LEU A 139 6.61 -9.58 2.11
CA LEU A 139 7.11 -10.90 1.73
C LEU A 139 8.64 -10.96 1.75
N TYR A 140 9.30 -9.83 1.47
CA TYR A 140 10.75 -9.72 1.49
C TYR A 140 11.20 -8.29 1.78
N ARG A 141 12.32 -8.16 2.48
CA ARG A 141 13.05 -6.90 2.68
C ARG A 141 14.56 -7.19 2.60
N GLY A 142 15.25 -6.51 1.70
CA GLY A 142 16.66 -6.75 1.44
C GLY A 142 17.11 -6.04 0.16
N PHE A 143 18.30 -6.33 -0.35
CA PHE A 143 18.77 -5.71 -1.60
C PHE A 143 17.89 -6.11 -2.79
N PHE A 144 17.76 -5.20 -3.77
CA PHE A 144 17.10 -5.48 -5.04
C PHE A 144 17.78 -6.64 -5.76
N ASP A 145 16.99 -7.67 -6.02
CA ASP A 145 17.34 -8.82 -6.83
C ASP A 145 16.04 -9.29 -7.52
N THR A 146 16.09 -9.45 -8.84
CA THR A 146 14.94 -9.95 -9.61
C THR A 146 14.54 -11.36 -9.19
N ASN A 147 15.50 -12.19 -8.77
CA ASN A 147 15.22 -13.53 -8.26
C ASN A 147 14.42 -13.47 -6.94
N ALA A 148 14.69 -12.50 -6.06
CA ALA A 148 13.87 -12.29 -4.85
C ALA A 148 12.42 -11.90 -5.20
N VAL A 149 12.22 -11.10 -6.26
CA VAL A 149 10.88 -10.76 -6.78
C VAL A 149 10.16 -12.00 -7.29
N ASP A 150 10.83 -12.83 -8.08
CA ASP A 150 10.25 -14.07 -8.64
C ASP A 150 9.93 -15.09 -7.55
N GLN A 151 10.78 -15.21 -6.53
CA GLN A 151 10.50 -16.02 -5.35
C GLN A 151 9.25 -15.55 -4.61
N CYS A 152 9.09 -14.24 -4.38
CA CYS A 152 7.88 -13.70 -3.74
C CYS A 152 6.62 -14.00 -4.56
N LEU A 153 6.69 -13.89 -5.89
CA LEU A 153 5.57 -14.28 -6.77
C LEU A 153 5.25 -15.78 -6.66
N ASN A 154 6.26 -16.64 -6.63
CA ASN A 154 6.07 -18.09 -6.48
C ASN A 154 5.49 -18.45 -5.11
N ILE A 155 5.89 -17.76 -4.04
CA ILE A 155 5.29 -17.89 -2.70
C ILE A 155 3.79 -17.60 -2.77
N LEU A 156 3.38 -16.50 -3.42
CA LEU A 156 1.96 -16.16 -3.59
C LEU A 156 1.19 -17.17 -4.47
N LYS A 157 1.81 -17.66 -5.55
CA LYS A 157 1.19 -18.68 -6.42
C LYS A 157 0.94 -19.99 -5.67
N ASN A 158 1.88 -20.41 -4.83
CA ASN A 158 1.82 -21.70 -4.15
C ASN A 158 0.98 -21.66 -2.87
N ASN A 159 1.01 -20.54 -2.15
CA ASN A 159 0.41 -20.44 -0.81
C ASN A 159 -0.86 -19.57 -0.78
N GLY A 160 -1.16 -18.84 -1.86
CA GLY A 160 -2.24 -17.87 -1.90
C GLY A 160 -1.88 -16.54 -1.24
N SER A 161 -2.91 -15.76 -0.90
CA SER A 161 -2.79 -14.44 -0.28
C SER A 161 -2.38 -14.55 1.19
N PHE A 162 -1.39 -13.75 1.57
CA PHE A 162 -0.99 -13.53 2.96
C PHE A 162 -1.90 -12.50 3.62
N ALA A 163 -2.50 -11.59 2.84
CA ALA A 163 -3.48 -10.63 3.33
C ALA A 163 -4.82 -11.29 3.70
N SER A 164 -5.21 -12.34 2.97
CA SER A 164 -6.42 -13.13 3.21
C SER A 164 -6.12 -14.64 3.16
N PRO A 165 -5.76 -15.26 4.31
CA PRO A 165 -5.45 -16.68 4.36
C PRO A 165 -6.55 -17.55 3.75
N GLY A 166 -6.16 -18.48 2.89
CA GLY A 166 -7.08 -19.37 2.16
C GLY A 166 -7.55 -18.82 0.81
N PHE A 167 -7.31 -17.55 0.49
CA PHE A 167 -7.59 -17.00 -0.84
C PHE A 167 -6.49 -17.37 -1.85
N THR A 168 -6.81 -18.13 -2.87
CA THR A 168 -5.83 -18.79 -3.76
C THR A 168 -5.46 -18.02 -5.02
N LYS A 169 -6.02 -16.82 -5.24
CA LYS A 169 -5.81 -16.03 -6.47
C LYS A 169 -5.24 -14.62 -6.19
N PRO A 170 -4.10 -14.47 -5.48
CA PRO A 170 -3.49 -13.16 -5.26
C PRO A 170 -3.11 -12.47 -6.59
N GLU A 171 -2.99 -11.15 -6.59
CA GLU A 171 -2.72 -10.40 -7.82
C GLU A 171 -1.25 -10.42 -8.22
N GLY A 172 -0.35 -10.31 -7.24
CA GLY A 172 1.09 -10.24 -7.46
C GLY A 172 1.81 -9.49 -6.35
N VAL A 173 2.88 -8.78 -6.69
CA VAL A 173 3.74 -8.08 -5.74
C VAL A 173 3.94 -6.62 -6.11
N VAL A 174 4.20 -5.79 -5.10
CA VAL A 174 4.73 -4.43 -5.24
C VAL A 174 6.17 -4.44 -4.73
N VAL A 175 7.09 -3.92 -5.54
CA VAL A 175 8.51 -3.75 -5.21
C VAL A 175 8.77 -2.27 -4.97
N TYR A 176 8.82 -1.85 -3.71
CA TYR A 176 9.16 -0.48 -3.33
C TYR A 176 10.68 -0.34 -3.17
N HIS A 177 11.30 0.47 -4.01
CA HIS A 177 12.73 0.72 -3.98
C HIS A 177 13.05 1.93 -3.10
N ILE A 178 13.58 1.70 -1.90
CA ILE A 178 13.68 2.70 -0.83
C ILE A 178 14.50 3.92 -1.28
N ALA A 179 15.69 3.71 -1.85
CA ALA A 179 16.56 4.81 -2.29
C ALA A 179 16.03 5.56 -3.53
N GLY A 180 15.13 4.94 -4.29
CA GLY A 180 14.52 5.52 -5.49
C GLY A 180 13.18 6.19 -5.20
N ASN A 181 12.61 5.93 -4.03
CA ASN A 181 11.28 6.34 -3.62
C ASN A 181 10.21 6.08 -4.69
N VAL A 182 10.30 4.92 -5.34
CA VAL A 182 9.41 4.51 -6.43
C VAL A 182 9.03 3.05 -6.21
N ALA A 183 7.79 2.72 -6.57
CA ALA A 183 7.28 1.37 -6.52
C ALA A 183 7.03 0.85 -7.93
N PHE A 184 7.43 -0.39 -8.17
CA PHE A 184 7.04 -1.17 -9.34
C PHE A 184 6.06 -2.25 -8.91
N LYS A 185 5.29 -2.78 -9.86
CA LYS A 185 4.46 -3.95 -9.60
C LYS A 185 4.83 -5.06 -10.57
N LYS A 186 4.66 -6.29 -10.13
CA LYS A 186 4.73 -7.48 -10.97
C LYS A 186 3.53 -8.36 -10.68
N THR A 187 2.70 -8.66 -11.68
CA THR A 187 1.46 -9.43 -11.50
C THR A 187 1.67 -10.91 -11.84
N ILE A 188 0.90 -11.80 -11.22
CA ILE A 188 0.94 -13.24 -11.51
C ILE A 188 0.36 -13.52 -12.90
N GLU A 189 -0.75 -12.86 -13.19
CA GLU A 189 -1.44 -12.90 -14.47
C GLU A 189 -1.20 -11.58 -15.20
N LYS A 190 -1.05 -11.63 -16.53
CA LYS A 190 -1.07 -10.45 -17.40
C LYS A 190 0.02 -9.39 -17.13
N ASP A 191 1.17 -9.80 -16.58
CA ASP A 191 2.27 -8.88 -16.26
C ASP A 191 2.81 -8.12 -17.48
N SER A 192 2.84 -8.79 -18.63
CA SER A 192 3.30 -8.23 -19.91
C SER A 192 2.22 -7.43 -20.67
N GLU A 193 0.98 -7.38 -20.19
CA GLU A 193 -0.08 -6.61 -20.84
C GLU A 193 0.02 -5.13 -20.45
N TYR A 194 0.05 -4.22 -21.44
CA TYR A 194 -0.05 -2.79 -21.16
C TYR A 194 -1.45 -2.46 -20.60
N LYS A 195 -1.51 -1.53 -19.63
CA LYS A 195 -2.80 -1.00 -19.17
C LYS A 195 -3.46 -0.24 -20.31
N GLY A 196 -4.71 -0.56 -20.63
CA GLY A 196 -5.52 0.17 -21.62
C GLY A 196 -5.73 -0.53 -22.96
N LYS A 197 -5.57 -1.86 -23.06
CA LYS A 197 -6.19 -2.61 -24.18
C LYS A 197 -7.71 -2.41 -24.11
N GLU A 198 -8.25 -1.60 -25.02
CA GLU A 198 -9.65 -1.71 -25.38
C GLU A 198 -9.91 -3.18 -25.74
N LYS A 199 -11.01 -3.74 -25.21
CA LYS A 199 -11.43 -5.07 -25.63
C LYS A 199 -11.76 -4.98 -27.11
N GLU A 200 -11.07 -5.76 -27.95
CA GLU A 200 -11.52 -5.97 -29.32
C GLU A 200 -12.97 -6.46 -29.25
N VAL A 201 -13.85 -5.73 -29.96
CA VAL A 201 -15.30 -5.96 -30.07
C VAL A 201 -15.55 -7.18 -30.94
#